data_AF-A0A0N0PFR1-F1
#
_entry.id   AF-A0A0N0PFR1-F1
#
_cell.length_a   1.000
_cell.length_b   1.000
_cell.length_c   1.000
_cell.angle_alpha   90.00
_cell.angle_beta   90.00
_cell.angle_gamma   90.00
#
_symmetry.space_group_name_H-M   'P 1'
#
loop_
_entity.id
_entity.type
_entity.pdbx_description
1 polymer ?
#
loop_
_entity_poly.entity_id
_entity_poly.type
_entity_poly.pdbx_seq_one_letter_code
_entity_poly.pdbx_strand_id
1 'polypeptide(L)' 'MYRIKDPRKSLPFYTEVLGMTLLEQMHVPARKYSIFFLGHENPEDVPEDPKERIVWMMSRKGVLELTQ' A
#
# COMPACT_ATOMS: atom_id res chain seq x y z
N MET A 1 -4.56 10.22 1.12
CA MET A 1 -3.41 10.14 0.20
C MET A 1 -2.36 11.14 0.64
N TYR A 2 -1.11 10.69 0.81
CA TYR A 2 0.02 11.54 1.18
C TYR A 2 1.21 11.28 0.24
N ARG A 3 1.98 12.33 -0.03
CA ARG A 3 3.25 12.19 -0.73
C ARG A 3 4.36 11.83 0.24
N ILE A 4 5.22 10.92 -0.16
CA ILE A 4 6.37 10.48 0.62
C ILE A 4 7.66 10.72 -0.16
N LYS A 5 8.73 11.04 0.58
CA LYS A 5 10.04 11.32 -0.03
C LYS A 5 10.84 10.05 -0.33
N ASP A 6 10.78 9.06 0.57
CA ASP A 6 11.55 7.82 0.45
C ASP A 6 10.76 6.63 1.05
N PRO A 7 10.24 5.71 0.22
CA PRO A 7 9.45 4.57 0.67
C PRO A 7 10.27 3.60 1.52
N ARG A 8 11.61 3.58 1.39
CA ARG A 8 12.46 2.72 2.23
C ARG A 8 12.48 3.18 3.69
N LYS A 9 12.10 4.43 3.96
CA LYS A 9 11.93 4.96 5.32
C LYS A 9 10.46 4.95 5.74
N SER A 10 9.57 5.30 4.83
CA SER A 10 8.14 5.37 5.14
C SER A 10 7.52 3.99 5.35
N LEU A 11 7.84 2.99 4.52
CA LEU A 11 7.24 1.66 4.65
C LEU A 11 7.54 1.01 6.01
N PRO A 12 8.81 0.90 6.48
CA PRO A 12 9.09 0.35 7.82
C PRO A 12 8.40 1.12 8.94
N PHE A 13 8.28 2.44 8.83
CA PHE A 13 7.54 3.22 9.83
C PHE A 13 6.07 2.80 9.90
N TYR A 14 5.39 2.68 8.75
CA TYR A 14 3.98 2.26 8.76
C TYR A 14 3.80 0.76 9.08
N THR A 15 4.71 -0.11 8.64
CA THR A 15 4.58 -1.57 8.82
C THR A 15 5.10 -2.06 10.17
N GLU A 16 6.26 -1.60 10.62
CA GLU A 16 6.92 -2.11 11.82
C GLU A 16 6.58 -1.29 13.07
N VAL A 17 6.48 0.05 12.96
CA VAL A 17 6.17 0.91 14.11
C VAL A 17 4.67 1.01 14.34
N LEU A 18 3.90 1.21 13.27
CA LEU A 18 2.45 1.35 13.34
C LEU A 18 1.68 0.04 13.11
N GLY A 19 2.34 -1.04 12.70
CA GLY A 19 1.69 -2.34 12.53
C GLY A 19 0.68 -2.41 11.38
N MET A 20 0.88 -1.62 10.32
CA MET A 20 0.07 -1.71 9.10
C MET A 20 0.62 -2.79 8.16
N THR A 21 -0.24 -3.29 7.29
CA THR A 21 0.13 -4.26 6.24
C THR A 21 0.20 -3.54 4.89
N LEU A 22 1.22 -3.82 4.09
CA LEU A 22 1.29 -3.39 2.70
C LEU A 22 0.31 -4.25 1.88
N LEU A 23 -0.79 -3.64 1.42
CA LEU A 23 -1.87 -4.32 0.72
C LEU A 23 -1.60 -4.44 -0.78
N GLU A 24 -1.06 -3.39 -1.39
CA GLU A 24 -0.75 -3.34 -2.82
C GLU A 24 0.34 -2.32 -3.12
N GLN A 25 1.12 -2.56 -4.17
CA GLN A 25 2.07 -1.58 -4.73
C GLN A 25 1.89 -1.46 -6.24
N MET A 26 1.85 -0.23 -6.73
CA MET A 26 1.70 0.06 -8.16
C MET A 26 2.81 0.98 -8.62
N HIS A 27 3.50 0.57 -9.68
CA HIS A 27 4.49 1.40 -10.35
C HIS A 27 3.87 1.97 -11.63
N VAL A 28 4.02 3.28 -11.86
CA VAL A 28 3.55 3.95 -13.08
C VAL A 28 4.77 4.52 -13.81
N PRO A 29 5.53 3.70 -14.57
CA PRO A 29 6.79 4.12 -15.19
C PRO A 29 6.62 5.32 -16.11
N ALA A 30 5.52 5.37 -16.87
CA ALA A 30 5.21 6.47 -17.78
C ALA A 30 5.12 7.83 -17.07
N ARG A 31 4.74 7.84 -15.78
CA ARG A 31 4.61 9.05 -14.96
C ARG A 31 5.68 9.15 -13.87
N LYS A 32 6.62 8.21 -13.84
CA LYS A 32 7.79 8.18 -12.93
C LYS A 32 7.45 8.27 -11.44
N TYR A 33 6.32 7.68 -11.03
CA TYR A 33 5.96 7.59 -9.61
C TYR A 33 5.51 6.17 -9.24
N SER A 34 5.52 5.90 -7.94
CA SER A 34 5.00 4.67 -7.35
C SER A 34 3.93 4.98 -6.31
N ILE A 35 2.96 4.09 -6.17
CA ILE A 35 1.89 4.17 -5.15
C ILE A 35 1.97 2.93 -4.27
N PHE A 36 1.87 3.12 -2.96
CA PHE A 36 1.82 2.05 -1.97
C PHE A 36 0.54 2.19 -1.15
N PHE A 37 -0.23 1.12 -1.03
CA PHE A 37 -1.47 1.08 -0.27
C PHE A 37 -1.25 0.29 1.02
N LEU A 38 -1.52 0.91 2.17
CA LEU A 38 -1.35 0.28 3.49
C LEU A 38 -2.66 0.31 4.28
N GLY A 39 -2.91 -0.71 5.09
CA GLY A 39 -4.11 -0.81 5.94
C GLY A 39 -3.88 -1.72 7.13
N HIS A 40 -4.78 -1.67 8.11
CA HIS A 40 -4.77 -2.61 9.24
C HIS A 40 -5.60 -3.85 8.89
N GLU A 41 -5.04 -4.69 8.03
CA GLU A 41 -5.64 -5.95 7.59
C GLU A 41 -4.69 -7.12 7.90
N ASN A 42 -5.23 -8.33 8.07
CA ASN A 42 -4.39 -9.52 8.22
C ASN A 42 -3.72 -9.81 6.86
N PRO A 43 -2.37 -9.99 6.81
CA PRO A 43 -1.68 -10.40 5.59
C PRO A 43 -2.26 -11.65 4.90
N GLU A 44 -2.85 -12.57 5.67
CA GLU A 44 -3.47 -13.79 5.14
C GLU A 44 -4.76 -13.52 4.34
N ASP A 45 -5.42 -12.39 4.58
CA ASP A 45 -6.65 -12.01 3.88
C ASP A 45 -6.39 -11.31 2.53
N VAL A 46 -5.12 -10.97 2.24
CA VAL A 46 -4.73 -10.29 1.01
C VAL A 46 -4.77 -11.27 -0.16
N PRO A 47 -5.65 -11.08 -1.18
CA PRO A 47 -5.73 -12.01 -2.30
C PRO A 47 -4.41 -12.14 -3.07
N GLU A 48 -4.11 -13.32 -3.57
CA GLU A 48 -2.92 -13.56 -4.39
C GLU A 48 -3.10 -13.09 -5.83
N ASP A 49 -4.32 -13.20 -6.38
CA ASP A 49 -4.61 -12.70 -7.72
C ASP A 49 -4.52 -11.16 -7.76
N PRO A 50 -3.73 -10.57 -8.67
CA PRO A 50 -3.53 -9.12 -8.72
C PRO A 50 -4.81 -8.32 -8.96
N LYS A 51 -5.77 -8.83 -9.75
CA LYS A 51 -7.01 -8.09 -10.03
C LYS A 51 -7.93 -8.13 -8.83
N GLU A 52 -8.07 -9.29 -8.20
CA GLU A 52 -8.86 -9.45 -6.99
C GLU A 52 -8.27 -8.63 -5.83
N ARG A 53 -6.94 -8.61 -5.69
CA ARG A 53 -6.23 -7.78 -4.70
C ARG A 53 -6.55 -6.31 -4.84
N ILE A 54 -6.57 -5.77 -6.06
CA ILE A 54 -6.90 -4.36 -6.31
C ILE A 54 -8.35 -4.06 -5.88
N VAL A 55 -9.30 -4.90 -6.29
CA VAL A 55 -10.72 -4.72 -5.94
C VAL A 55 -10.92 -4.84 -4.42
N TRP A 56 -10.29 -5.84 -3.81
CA TRP A 56 -10.34 -6.07 -2.37
C TRP A 56 -9.74 -4.89 -1.60
N MET A 57 -8.55 -4.42 -1.96
CA MET A 57 -7.87 -3.29 -1.32
C MET A 57 -8.71 -2.02 -1.39
N MET A 58 -9.29 -1.72 -2.55
CA MET A 58 -10.17 -0.55 -2.74
C MET A 58 -11.46 -0.61 -1.91
N SER A 59 -11.87 -1.81 -1.46
CA SER A 59 -13.04 -2.00 -0.59
C SER A 59 -12.73 -1.87 0.90
N ARG A 60 -11.45 -1.85 1.29
CA ARG A 60 -11.04 -1.75 2.70
C ARG A 60 -11.23 -0.32 3.23
N LYS A 61 -11.55 -0.19 4.52
CA LYS A 61 -11.68 1.12 5.18
C LYS A 61 -10.34 1.55 5.74
N GLY A 62 -10.07 2.86 5.74
CA GLY A 62 -8.87 3.41 6.37
C GLY A 62 -7.57 3.09 5.63
N VAL A 63 -7.64 2.78 4.33
CA VAL A 63 -6.45 2.56 3.51
C VAL A 63 -5.68 3.85 3.33
N LEU A 64 -4.38 3.79 3.60
CA LEU A 64 -3.43 4.86 3.37
C LEU A 64 -2.79 4.69 1.99
N GLU A 65 -3.00 5.69 1.13
CA GLU A 65 -2.30 5.80 -0.15
C GLU A 65 -1.07 6.68 0.00
N LEU A 66 0.12 6.10 -0.23
CA LEU A 66 1.40 6.80 -0.24
C LEU A 66 1.95 6.89 -1.66
N THR A 67 2.30 8.09 -2.12
CA THR A 67 2.84 8.31 -3.47
C THR A 67 4.25 8.87 -3.42
N GLN A 68 5.17 8.25 -4.16
CA GLN A 68 6.57 8.68 -4.32
C GLN A 68 6.83 9.14 -5.75
#